data_AF-X1HRW1-F1
#
_entry.id   AF-X1HRW1-F1
#
_cell.length_a   1.000
_cell.length_b   1.000
_cell.length_c   1.000
_cell.angle_alpha   90.00
_cell.angle_beta   90.00
_cell.angle_gamma   90.00
#
_symmetry.space_group_name_H-M   'P 1'
#
loop_
_entity.id
_entity.type
_entity.pdbx_description
1 polymer ?
#
loop_
_entity_poly.entity_id
_entity_poly.type
_entity_poly.pdbx_seq_one_letter_code
_entity_poly.pdbx_strand_id
1 'polypeptide(L)' 'MRNKRPRRHVSACRRMERVTALSPDESWSMDFMSDELYNGQRIKLLTLVDNFTRESLAIEVD' A
#
# COMPACT_ATOMS: atom_id res chain seq x y z
N MET A 1 31.60 3.69 5.46
CA MET A 1 30.83 3.91 6.71
C MET A 1 29.42 3.34 6.51
N ARG A 2 28.96 2.43 7.37
CA ARG A 2 27.60 1.88 7.29
C ARG A 2 26.64 2.83 8.01
N ASN A 3 25.78 3.53 7.27
CA ASN A 3 24.79 4.41 7.88
C ASN A 3 23.87 3.59 8.80
N LYS A 4 23.76 4.01 10.07
CA LYS A 4 22.90 3.36 11.05
C LYS A 4 21.44 3.55 10.63
N ARG A 5 20.67 2.47 10.66
CA ARG A 5 19.22 2.52 10.40
C ARG A 5 18.58 3.46 11.43
N PRO A 6 17.69 4.39 11.01
CA PRO A 6 17.03 5.29 11.93
C PRO A 6 16.34 4.50 13.05
N ARG A 7 16.53 4.89 14.32
CA ARG A 7 15.93 4.22 15.48
C ARG A 7 14.41 4.43 15.60
N ARG A 8 13.87 5.41 14.86
CA ARG A 8 12.46 5.77 14.88
C ARG A 8 11.82 5.32 13.57
N HIS A 9 10.63 4.71 13.67
CA HIS A 9 9.80 4.38 12.52
C HIS A 9 9.57 5.65 11.69
N VAL A 10 10.23 5.74 10.53
CA VAL A 10 10.11 6.86 9.57
C VAL A 10 8.66 7.00 9.08
N SER A 11 7.83 5.96 9.24
CA SER A 11 6.38 6.00 9.00
C SER A 11 5.61 7.00 9.87
N ALA A 12 6.22 7.52 10.95
CA ALA A 12 5.66 8.60 11.77
C ALA A 12 6.03 10.01 11.29
N CYS A 13 6.83 10.16 10.22
CA CYS A 13 6.91 11.43 9.51
C CYS A 13 5.51 11.78 9.04
N ARG A 14 5.00 12.91 9.53
CA ARG A 14 3.64 13.43 9.31
C ARG A 14 3.21 13.19 7.86
N ARG A 15 2.40 12.14 7.65
CA ARG A 15 1.74 11.95 6.36
C ARG A 15 0.91 13.20 6.14
N MET A 16 1.07 13.85 4.98
CA MET A 16 0.18 14.95 4.60
C MET A 16 -1.26 14.42 4.71
N GLU A 17 -2.17 15.28 5.15
CA GLU A 17 -3.57 14.93 5.24
C GLU A 17 -4.03 14.45 3.86
N ARG A 18 -4.70 13.29 3.82
CA ARG A 18 -5.17 12.73 2.55
C ARG A 18 -6.27 13.65 2.04
N VAL A 19 -6.08 14.20 0.85
CA VAL A 19 -7.12 14.95 0.16
C VAL A 19 -8.18 13.97 -0.32
N THR A 20 -9.45 14.30 -0.09
CA THR A 20 -10.58 13.53 -0.63
C THR A 20 -10.63 13.71 -2.14
N ALA A 21 -10.70 12.61 -2.88
CA ALA A 21 -10.88 12.65 -4.33
C ALA A 21 -12.25 13.26 -4.69
N LEU A 22 -12.29 14.14 -5.69
CA LEU A 22 -13.49 14.79 -6.19
C LEU A 22 -14.01 14.16 -7.48
N SER A 23 -13.17 13.38 -8.16
CA SER A 23 -13.47 12.71 -9.42
C SER A 23 -12.79 11.33 -9.51
N PRO A 24 -13.28 10.42 -10.38
CA PRO A 24 -12.59 9.17 -10.69
C PRO A 24 -11.15 9.42 -11.16
N ASP A 25 -10.25 8.48 -10.87
CA ASP A 25 -8.85 8.50 -11.32
C ASP A 25 -7.98 9.65 -10.75
N GLU A 26 -8.48 10.38 -9.77
CA GLU A 26 -7.76 11.49 -9.14
C GLU A 26 -6.84 11.05 -8.00
N SER A 27 -7.21 9.97 -7.29
CA SER A 27 -6.45 9.46 -6.16
C SER A 27 -6.64 7.97 -5.99
N TRP A 28 -5.53 7.24 -5.86
CA TRP A 28 -5.54 5.80 -5.66
C TRP A 28 -4.92 5.42 -4.32
N SER A 29 -5.48 4.40 -3.68
CA SER A 29 -4.88 3.73 -2.53
C SER A 29 -4.18 2.45 -2.99
N MET A 30 -2.96 2.26 -2.52
CA MET A 30 -2.18 1.05 -2.72
C MET A 30 -1.82 0.43 -1.38
N ASP A 31 -1.93 -0.89 -1.28
CA ASP A 31 -1.47 -1.63 -0.10
C ASP A 31 -0.95 -3.02 -0.45
N PHE A 32 -0.03 -3.53 0.38
CA PHE A 32 0.47 -4.89 0.28
C PHE A 32 -0.17 -5.78 1.35
N MET A 33 -0.83 -6.84 0.90
CA MET A 33 -1.25 -7.94 1.78
C MET A 33 -0.26 -9.09 1.63
N SER A 34 0.03 -9.79 2.72
CA SER A 34 0.90 -10.97 2.69
C SER A 34 0.21 -12.12 3.39
N ASP A 35 0.33 -13.31 2.82
CA ASP A 35 -0.27 -14.52 3.35
C ASP A 35 0.64 -15.74 3.09
N GLU A 36 0.38 -16.84 3.78
CA GLU A 36 1.09 -18.11 3.61
C GLU A 36 0.08 -19.24 3.32
N LEU A 37 0.24 -19.90 2.17
CA LEU A 37 -0.60 -21.01 1.76
C LEU A 37 -0.30 -22.26 2.60
N TYR A 38 -1.21 -23.24 2.55
CA TYR A 38 -1.09 -24.49 3.31
C TYR A 38 0.20 -25.29 3.07
N ASN A 39 0.87 -25.05 1.93
CA ASN A 39 2.13 -25.69 1.54
C ASN A 39 3.38 -24.89 1.96
N GLY A 40 3.23 -23.80 2.72
CA GLY A 40 4.31 -22.93 3.16
C GLY A 40 4.77 -21.91 2.09
N GLN A 41 4.11 -21.86 0.93
CA GLN A 41 4.38 -20.84 -0.07
C GLN A 41 3.81 -19.51 0.41
N ARG A 42 4.67 -18.50 0.50
CA ARG A 42 4.26 -17.12 0.82
C ARG A 42 3.83 -16.41 -0.45
N ILE A 43 2.73 -15.70 -0.36
CA ILE A 43 2.23 -14.83 -1.42
C ILE A 43 2.20 -13.39 -0.93
N LYS A 44 2.44 -12.46 -1.84
CA LYS A 44 2.22 -11.03 -1.58
C LYS A 44 1.33 -10.44 -2.66
N LEU A 45 0.27 -9.78 -2.22
CA LEU A 45 -0.72 -9.15 -3.06
C LEU A 45 -0.48 -7.64 -3.02
N LEU A 46 -0.31 -6.99 -4.16
CA LEU A 46 -0.45 -5.56 -4.30
C LEU A 46 -1.88 -5.24 -4.73
N THR A 47 -2.58 -4.47 -3.92
CA THR A 47 -3.94 -3.99 -4.21
C THR A 47 -3.90 -2.54 -4.66
N LEU A 48 -4.63 -2.21 -5.72
CA LEU A 48 -4.84 -0.85 -6.22
C LEU A 48 -6.33 -0.54 -6.25
N VAL A 49 -6.75 0.53 -5.57
CA VAL A 49 -8.15 0.94 -5.44
C VAL A 49 -8.29 2.41 -5.74
N ASP A 50 -9.28 2.76 -6.57
CA ASP A 50 -9.65 4.15 -6.79
C ASP A 50 -10.43 4.71 -5.59
N ASN A 51 -10.00 5.85 -5.07
CA ASN A 51 -10.54 6.39 -3.82
C ASN A 51 -11.92 7.05 -3.99
N PHE A 52 -12.28 7.46 -5.20
CA PHE A 52 -13.57 8.08 -5.49
C PHE A 52 -14.66 7.04 -5.75
N THR A 53 -14.44 6.18 -6.74
CA THR A 53 -15.38 5.13 -7.19
C THR A 53 -15.41 3.92 -6.25
N ARG A 54 -14.36 3.71 -5.46
CA ARG A 54 -14.12 2.50 -4.63
C ARG A 54 -13.95 1.22 -5.45
N GLU A 55 -13.63 1.35 -6.74
CA GLU A 55 -13.35 0.22 -7.61
C GLU A 55 -11.91 -0.30 -7.42
N SER A 56 -11.73 -1.62 -7.50
CA SER A 56 -10.42 -2.24 -7.51
C SER A 56 -9.87 -2.22 -8.94
N LEU A 57 -8.84 -1.41 -9.17
CA LEU A 57 -8.24 -1.22 -10.48
C LEU A 57 -7.31 -2.37 -10.86
N ALA A 58 -6.56 -2.89 -9.88
CA ALA A 58 -5.64 -4.01 -10.09
C ALA A 58 -5.38 -4.79 -8.78
N ILE A 59 -5.11 -6.09 -8.93
CA ILE A 59 -4.57 -6.96 -7.89
C ILE A 59 -3.45 -7.78 -8.53
N GLU A 60 -2.22 -7.55 -8.10
CA GLU A 60 -1.03 -8.25 -8.59
C GLU A 60 -0.47 -9.18 -7.51
N VAL A 61 0.00 -10.36 -7.89
CA VAL A 61 0.50 -11.39 -6.97
C VAL A 61 1.95 -11.74 -7.29
N ASP A 62 2.80 -11.76 -6.26
CA ASP A 62 4.18 -12.27 -6.27
C ASP A 62 4.30 -13.50 -5.35
#